data_AF-A0A818DI42-F1
#
_entry.id   AF-A0A818DI42-F1
#
_cell.length_a   1.000
_cell.length_b   1.000
_cell.length_c   1.000
_cell.angle_alpha   90.00
_cell.angle_beta   90.00
_cell.angle_gamma   90.00
#
_symmetry.space_group_name_H-M   'P 1'
#
loop_
_entity.id
_entity.type
_entity.pdbx_description
1 polymer ?
#
loop_
_entity_poly.entity_id
_entity_poly.type
_entity_poly.pdbx_seq_one_letter_code
_entity_poly.pdbx_strand_id
1 'polypeptide(L)'
;MPLKTFLTNKLKSKRFRLNGLVPSSRLPKKRELCQAFCDHILYAADQLPPKVDLRSYMTPVEDQSKTGSCAANCLAGAYEYLTKKANGLDTDVSRLFIYYNARVKDQKTEKVVDTGCTMTSAIEALEEFGTCLESTWPYDLSRVNTRPHEKAYREARNHRITEAFRINVNLYEMKSCLAQGFPFAFGLRLYASFDKAATTGVVPIPKTGENRRKQNASHALLAVGYSDQSKAFIARNSWGENWGDNGYCYIPYQYLTNPSLCFDIWTIRQLATDNFGRENWDTYDMTDYILAGRNREFNDSFDDNDEIIETFDENNDSDDDGDDRYDYDRRGGGFDRPWNQYQDYGGYNQWQNNVDDRHREPFRGYSGGENFPHSPYDQLREDNYCKY
;
A
#
# COMPACT_ATOMS: atom_id res chain seq x y z
N MET A 1 14.27 -0.46 19.48
CA MET A 1 13.03 -0.81 18.75
C MET A 1 12.77 0.25 17.68
N PRO A 2 12.29 -0.09 16.47
CA PRO A 2 11.79 0.91 15.54
C PRO A 2 10.60 1.65 16.17
N LEU A 3 10.53 2.97 16.01
CA LEU A 3 9.43 3.78 16.53
C LEU A 3 8.17 3.48 15.72
N LYS A 4 7.04 3.29 16.42
CA LYS A 4 5.75 3.05 15.76
C LYS A 4 5.20 4.39 15.23
N THR A 5 5.25 4.59 13.92
CA THR A 5 4.63 5.75 13.26
C THR A 5 3.12 5.52 13.13
N PHE A 6 2.32 6.48 13.58
CA PHE A 6 0.86 6.43 13.47
C PHE A 6 0.31 7.58 12.62
N LEU A 7 -0.72 7.29 11.83
CA LEU A 7 -1.59 8.28 11.21
C LEU A 7 -2.78 8.49 12.14
N THR A 8 -3.08 9.75 12.51
CA THR A 8 -4.24 10.08 13.35
C THR A 8 -5.27 10.79 12.47
N ASN A 9 -6.43 10.17 12.25
CA ASN A 9 -7.57 10.89 11.70
C ASN A 9 -8.08 11.84 12.79
N LYS A 10 -7.74 13.14 12.65
CA LYS A 10 -8.08 14.17 13.64
C LYS A 10 -9.58 14.37 13.83
N LEU A 11 -10.39 14.12 12.80
CA LEU A 11 -11.85 14.28 12.86
C LEU A 11 -12.54 13.15 13.64
N LYS A 12 -11.93 11.95 13.70
CA LYS A 12 -12.54 10.74 14.28
C LYS A 12 -11.69 10.09 15.39
N SER A 13 -10.65 10.77 15.89
CA SER A 13 -9.71 10.31 16.94
C SER A 13 -9.06 8.92 16.74
N LYS A 14 -9.15 8.35 15.52
CA LYS A 14 -8.67 7.00 15.20
C LYS A 14 -7.20 7.02 14.79
N ARG A 15 -6.42 6.08 15.33
CA ARG A 15 -4.97 5.93 15.06
C ARG A 15 -4.68 4.65 14.29
N PHE A 16 -4.17 4.79 13.07
CA PHE A 16 -3.71 3.71 12.21
C PHE A 16 -2.20 3.60 12.27
N ARG A 17 -1.66 2.38 12.23
CA ARG A 17 -0.20 2.18 12.20
C ARG A 17 0.31 2.20 10.75
N LEU A 18 1.26 3.08 10.48
CA LEU A 18 2.05 3.08 9.24
C LEU A 18 3.26 2.15 9.39
N ASN A 19 3.99 1.88 8.31
CA ASN A 19 5.14 0.96 8.28
C ASN A 19 4.76 -0.49 8.61
N GLY A 20 3.63 -0.95 8.05
CA GLY A 20 3.27 -2.36 8.02
C GLY A 20 3.86 -3.11 6.82
N LEU A 21 4.20 -2.39 5.75
CA LEU A 21 4.87 -2.98 4.59
C LEU A 21 6.39 -2.79 4.68
N VAL A 22 7.11 -3.90 4.59
CA VAL A 22 8.57 -3.93 4.42
C VAL A 22 8.87 -4.16 2.92
N PRO A 23 9.71 -3.35 2.27
CA PRO A 23 10.10 -3.60 0.88
C PRO A 23 10.82 -4.94 0.71
N SER A 24 10.40 -5.70 -0.29
CA SER A 24 10.93 -7.04 -0.60
C SER A 24 12.33 -6.93 -1.21
N SER A 25 13.35 -7.39 -0.49
CA SER A 25 14.73 -7.45 -0.96
C SER A 25 15.07 -8.75 -1.72
N ARG A 26 14.13 -9.69 -1.80
CA ARG A 26 14.29 -11.01 -2.42
C ARG A 26 13.20 -11.29 -3.43
N LEU A 27 13.55 -12.08 -4.44
CA LEU A 27 12.56 -12.77 -5.26
C LEU A 27 11.86 -13.89 -4.46
N PRO A 28 10.67 -14.31 -4.87
CA PRO A 28 10.03 -15.55 -4.40
C PRO A 28 10.91 -16.77 -4.65
N LYS A 29 10.68 -17.85 -3.89
CA LYS A 29 11.37 -19.12 -4.12
C LYS A 29 10.91 -19.88 -5.38
N LYS A 30 9.63 -19.76 -5.75
CA LYS A 30 9.06 -20.45 -6.92
C LYS A 30 9.37 -19.69 -8.22
N ARG A 31 9.57 -20.43 -9.31
CA ARG A 31 9.89 -19.85 -10.62
C ARG A 31 8.64 -19.28 -11.30
N GLU A 32 7.48 -19.89 -11.10
CA GLU A 32 6.19 -19.45 -11.63
C GLU A 32 5.83 -18.06 -11.08
N LEU A 33 6.05 -17.82 -9.78
CA LEU A 33 5.90 -16.50 -9.16
C LEU A 33 6.93 -15.45 -9.66
N CYS A 34 7.99 -15.90 -10.32
CA CYS A 34 8.99 -15.05 -10.97
C CYS A 34 8.73 -14.88 -12.48
N GLN A 35 7.73 -15.56 -13.05
CA GLN A 35 7.30 -15.35 -14.43
C GLN A 35 6.85 -13.90 -14.60
N ALA A 36 7.22 -13.27 -15.71
CA ALA A 36 6.90 -11.88 -15.95
C ALA A 36 5.42 -11.76 -16.34
N PHE A 37 4.66 -10.88 -15.66
CA PHE A 37 3.25 -10.67 -15.98
C PHE A 37 3.02 -10.23 -17.45
N CYS A 38 4.02 -9.66 -18.13
CA CYS A 38 3.93 -9.32 -19.56
C CYS A 38 3.57 -10.53 -20.45
N ASP A 39 3.99 -11.74 -20.08
CA ASP A 39 3.67 -12.98 -20.82
C ASP A 39 2.18 -13.36 -20.72
N HIS A 40 1.45 -12.74 -19.77
CA HIS A 40 0.04 -12.98 -19.45
C HIS A 40 -0.87 -11.78 -19.81
N ILE A 41 -0.41 -10.85 -20.66
CA ILE A 41 -1.22 -9.72 -21.12
C ILE A 41 -2.04 -10.11 -22.35
N LEU A 42 -3.38 -10.05 -22.21
CA LEU A 42 -4.34 -10.46 -23.25
C LEU A 42 -4.74 -9.35 -24.23
N TYR A 43 -4.54 -8.08 -23.86
CA TYR A 43 -5.02 -6.91 -24.62
C TYR A 43 -3.85 -6.03 -25.03
N ALA A 44 -3.85 -5.58 -26.28
CA ALA A 44 -2.94 -4.52 -26.73
C ALA A 44 -3.27 -3.17 -26.08
N ALA A 45 -2.33 -2.22 -26.10
CA ALA A 45 -2.45 -0.94 -25.37
C ALA A 45 -3.63 -0.06 -25.85
N ASP A 46 -3.99 -0.16 -27.13
CA ASP A 46 -5.12 0.50 -27.79
C ASP A 46 -6.46 -0.24 -27.59
N GLN A 47 -6.42 -1.49 -27.13
CA GLN A 47 -7.61 -2.31 -26.82
C GLN A 47 -8.06 -2.20 -25.36
N LEU A 48 -7.27 -1.57 -24.49
CA LEU A 48 -7.65 -1.41 -23.08
C LEU A 48 -8.87 -0.48 -22.95
N PRO A 49 -9.89 -0.86 -22.15
CA PRO A 49 -11.03 0.01 -21.91
C PRO A 49 -10.59 1.30 -21.19
N PRO A 50 -11.24 2.46 -21.43
CA PRO A 50 -10.82 3.72 -20.82
C PRO A 50 -11.09 3.81 -19.31
N LYS A 51 -11.85 2.85 -18.76
CA LYS A 51 -12.22 2.76 -17.35
C LYS A 51 -12.45 1.30 -16.97
N VAL A 52 -12.04 0.93 -15.76
CA VAL A 52 -12.34 -0.35 -15.11
C VAL A 52 -12.71 -0.09 -13.67
N ASP A 53 -13.74 -0.78 -13.15
CA ASP A 53 -14.13 -0.71 -11.74
C ASP A 53 -14.55 -2.11 -11.26
N LEU A 54 -13.71 -2.72 -10.41
CA LEU A 54 -13.91 -4.08 -9.89
C LEU A 54 -14.61 -4.09 -8.51
N ARG A 55 -15.07 -2.92 -8.01
CA ARG A 55 -15.64 -2.79 -6.65
C ARG A 55 -16.90 -3.61 -6.42
N SER A 56 -17.63 -4.00 -7.46
CA SER A 56 -18.84 -4.85 -7.37
C SER A 56 -18.59 -6.21 -6.70
N TYR A 57 -17.37 -6.75 -6.81
CA TYR A 57 -16.96 -8.01 -6.18
C TYR A 57 -16.03 -7.80 -4.99
N MET A 58 -15.90 -6.58 -4.46
CA MET A 58 -15.21 -6.37 -3.19
C MET A 58 -16.10 -6.75 -2.01
N THR A 59 -15.44 -7.18 -0.93
CA THR A 59 -15.97 -7.33 0.42
C THR A 59 -15.95 -5.98 1.18
N PRO A 60 -16.66 -5.85 2.33
CA PRO A 60 -16.62 -4.67 3.19
C PRO A 60 -15.19 -4.22 3.56
N VAL A 61 -14.94 -2.93 3.77
CA VAL A 61 -13.54 -2.45 3.87
C VAL A 61 -12.94 -2.70 5.26
N GLU A 62 -11.86 -3.48 5.27
CA GLU A 62 -11.17 -3.89 6.50
C GLU A 62 -10.53 -2.75 7.30
N ASP A 63 -10.36 -2.99 8.60
CA ASP A 63 -9.64 -2.10 9.52
C ASP A 63 -8.45 -2.80 10.20
N GLN A 64 -7.23 -2.55 9.72
CA GLN A 64 -6.01 -3.07 10.31
C GLN A 64 -5.74 -2.55 11.75
N SER A 65 -6.42 -1.48 12.16
CA SER A 65 -6.24 -0.79 13.44
C SER A 65 -4.77 -0.38 13.69
N LYS A 66 -4.21 -0.70 14.86
CA LYS A 66 -2.88 -0.26 15.32
C LYS A 66 -1.72 -1.21 14.96
N THR A 67 -1.96 -2.20 14.09
CA THR A 67 -0.98 -3.24 13.72
C THR A 67 -0.26 -2.95 12.40
N GLY A 68 0.87 -3.60 12.16
CA GLY A 68 1.58 -3.53 10.87
C GLY A 68 1.03 -4.46 9.77
N SER A 69 -0.24 -4.88 9.82
CA SER A 69 -0.77 -5.97 8.98
C SER A 69 -1.24 -5.58 7.56
N CYS A 70 -0.92 -4.38 7.06
CA CYS A 70 -1.53 -3.87 5.82
C CYS A 70 -1.32 -4.76 4.58
N ALA A 71 -0.16 -5.39 4.42
CA ALA A 71 0.07 -6.34 3.33
C ALA A 71 -0.88 -7.56 3.42
N ALA A 72 -1.16 -8.06 4.62
CA ALA A 72 -2.10 -9.15 4.83
C ALA A 72 -3.57 -8.73 4.63
N ASN A 73 -3.96 -7.49 4.99
CA ASN A 73 -5.30 -6.97 4.71
C ASN A 73 -5.52 -6.81 3.19
N CYS A 74 -4.50 -6.31 2.48
CA CYS A 74 -4.53 -6.16 1.04
C CYS A 74 -4.70 -7.51 0.31
N LEU A 75 -3.92 -8.52 0.70
CA LEU A 75 -4.01 -9.85 0.09
C LEU A 75 -5.24 -10.66 0.54
N ALA A 76 -5.77 -10.43 1.74
CA ALA A 76 -7.09 -10.94 2.14
C ALA A 76 -8.17 -10.41 1.18
N GLY A 77 -8.25 -9.09 0.99
CA GLY A 77 -9.22 -8.49 0.05
C GLY A 77 -9.06 -8.97 -1.40
N ALA A 78 -7.84 -9.32 -1.85
CA ALA A 78 -7.60 -9.93 -3.15
C ALA A 78 -8.12 -11.38 -3.22
N TYR A 79 -7.90 -12.18 -2.18
CA TYR A 79 -8.39 -13.55 -2.07
C TYR A 79 -9.93 -13.59 -2.03
N GLU A 80 -10.53 -12.72 -1.23
CA GLU A 80 -11.98 -12.58 -1.06
C GLU A 80 -12.66 -12.14 -2.36
N TYR A 81 -12.06 -11.18 -3.08
CA TYR A 81 -12.50 -10.79 -4.42
C TYR A 81 -12.58 -11.99 -5.37
N LEU A 82 -11.52 -12.80 -5.43
CA LEU A 82 -11.51 -13.98 -6.30
C LEU A 82 -12.57 -15.01 -5.89
N THR A 83 -12.78 -15.17 -4.59
CA THR A 83 -13.79 -16.07 -4.03
C THR A 83 -15.19 -15.61 -4.44
N LYS A 84 -15.53 -14.34 -4.16
CA LYS A 84 -16.82 -13.72 -4.50
C LYS A 84 -17.06 -13.64 -6.01
N LYS A 85 -16.02 -13.41 -6.82
CA LYS A 85 -16.11 -13.46 -8.29
C LYS A 85 -16.40 -14.88 -8.80
N ALA A 86 -15.86 -15.92 -8.15
CA ALA A 86 -16.02 -17.31 -8.56
C ALA A 86 -17.36 -17.94 -8.12
N ASN A 87 -17.91 -17.56 -6.96
CA ASN A 87 -19.08 -18.22 -6.37
C ASN A 87 -20.24 -17.28 -5.97
N GLY A 88 -20.08 -15.95 -6.10
CA GLY A 88 -21.09 -14.95 -5.76
C GLY A 88 -21.24 -14.66 -4.26
N LEU A 89 -20.47 -15.30 -3.38
CA LEU A 89 -20.62 -15.22 -1.93
C LEU A 89 -19.50 -14.37 -1.30
N ASP A 90 -19.88 -13.51 -0.36
CA ASP A 90 -18.91 -12.86 0.53
C ASP A 90 -18.18 -13.92 1.39
N THR A 91 -16.88 -13.73 1.55
CA THR A 91 -16.00 -14.55 2.40
C THR A 91 -15.09 -13.60 3.17
N ASP A 92 -14.80 -13.90 4.43
CA ASP A 92 -13.94 -13.10 5.32
C ASP A 92 -12.79 -13.99 5.78
N VAL A 93 -11.56 -13.70 5.32
CA VAL A 93 -10.39 -14.57 5.54
C VAL A 93 -9.42 -13.98 6.56
N SER A 94 -8.85 -14.85 7.41
CA SER A 94 -8.06 -14.43 8.56
C SER A 94 -6.80 -13.66 8.18
N ARG A 95 -6.86 -12.34 8.35
CA ARG A 95 -5.71 -11.45 8.15
C ARG A 95 -4.60 -11.75 9.14
N LEU A 96 -4.93 -12.16 10.37
CA LEU A 96 -3.92 -12.55 11.35
C LEU A 96 -3.24 -13.88 11.01
N PHE A 97 -3.94 -14.83 10.37
CA PHE A 97 -3.31 -16.05 9.87
C PHE A 97 -2.28 -15.73 8.78
N ILE A 98 -2.66 -14.94 7.77
CA ILE A 98 -1.75 -14.48 6.71
C ILE A 98 -0.58 -13.68 7.33
N TYR A 99 -0.87 -12.72 8.20
CA TYR A 99 0.13 -11.82 8.78
C TYR A 99 1.10 -12.52 9.75
N TYR A 100 0.67 -13.54 10.48
CA TYR A 100 1.56 -14.35 11.31
C TYR A 100 2.55 -15.13 10.44
N ASN A 101 2.04 -15.93 9.50
CA ASN A 101 2.87 -16.80 8.65
C ASN A 101 3.84 -16.00 7.76
N ALA A 102 3.43 -14.84 7.24
CA ALA A 102 4.31 -13.92 6.51
C ALA A 102 5.51 -13.46 7.36
N ARG A 103 5.27 -13.11 8.63
CA ARG A 103 6.35 -12.69 9.55
C ARG A 103 7.24 -13.83 10.00
N VAL A 104 6.73 -15.07 10.12
CA VAL A 104 7.59 -16.23 10.38
C VAL A 104 8.61 -16.40 9.24
N LYS A 105 8.19 -16.22 7.99
CA LYS A 105 9.09 -16.25 6.81
C LYS A 105 10.10 -15.10 6.79
N ASP A 106 9.66 -13.86 7.04
CA ASP A 106 10.56 -12.69 7.04
C ASP A 106 11.56 -12.69 8.20
N GLN A 107 11.09 -12.98 9.42
CA GLN A 107 11.87 -12.91 10.66
C GLN A 107 12.60 -14.22 10.97
N LYS A 108 12.28 -15.31 10.26
CA LYS A 108 12.87 -16.65 10.41
C LYS A 108 12.73 -17.22 11.83
N THR A 109 11.60 -16.94 12.49
CA THR A 109 11.30 -17.38 13.85
C THR A 109 9.78 -17.45 14.09
N GLU A 110 9.32 -18.41 14.88
CA GLU A 110 7.91 -18.46 15.34
C GLU A 110 7.60 -17.41 16.42
N LYS A 111 8.62 -16.88 17.11
CA LYS A 111 8.50 -15.81 18.12
C LYS A 111 8.47 -14.43 17.44
N VAL A 112 7.51 -14.25 16.54
CA VAL A 112 7.40 -13.04 15.71
C VAL A 112 7.07 -11.79 16.53
N VAL A 113 7.48 -10.64 16.02
CA VAL A 113 7.10 -9.31 16.52
C VAL A 113 6.35 -8.52 15.46
N ASP A 114 5.49 -7.59 15.88
CA ASP A 114 4.72 -6.71 14.98
C ASP A 114 5.63 -5.61 14.38
N THR A 115 6.35 -5.94 13.31
CA THR A 115 7.26 -5.06 12.56
C THR A 115 6.84 -4.85 11.11
N GLY A 116 5.63 -5.29 10.72
CA GLY A 116 5.25 -5.43 9.32
C GLY A 116 5.77 -6.73 8.69
N CYS A 117 5.42 -6.94 7.43
CA CYS A 117 5.94 -8.00 6.57
C CYS A 117 6.16 -7.53 5.12
N THR A 118 6.87 -8.33 4.33
CA THR A 118 7.00 -8.17 2.89
C THR A 118 5.78 -8.72 2.15
N MET A 119 5.45 -8.15 0.98
CA MET A 119 4.38 -8.68 0.14
C MET A 119 4.74 -10.11 -0.35
N THR A 120 6.00 -10.33 -0.73
CA THR A 120 6.52 -11.64 -1.16
C THR A 120 6.31 -12.72 -0.10
N SER A 121 6.64 -12.48 1.18
CA SER A 121 6.43 -13.48 2.23
C SER A 121 4.96 -13.73 2.57
N ALA A 122 4.06 -12.76 2.31
CA ALA A 122 2.62 -12.95 2.47
C ALA A 122 2.01 -13.77 1.31
N ILE A 123 2.45 -13.54 0.06
CA ILE A 123 2.13 -14.40 -1.09
C ILE A 123 2.62 -15.83 -0.84
N GLU A 124 3.89 -16.02 -0.47
CA GLU A 124 4.42 -17.35 -0.13
C GLU A 124 3.73 -18.02 1.07
N ALA A 125 3.06 -17.27 1.95
CA ALA A 125 2.27 -17.83 3.04
C ALA A 125 0.90 -18.34 2.55
N LEU A 126 0.25 -17.59 1.65
CA LEU A 126 -0.97 -18.03 0.97
C LEU A 126 -0.74 -19.23 0.05
N GLU A 127 0.44 -19.35 -0.57
CA GLU A 127 0.80 -20.55 -1.34
C GLU A 127 1.03 -21.78 -0.45
N GLU A 128 1.82 -21.64 0.61
CA GLU A 128 2.29 -22.77 1.41
C GLU A 128 1.21 -23.27 2.39
N PHE A 129 0.51 -22.33 3.04
CA PHE A 129 -0.45 -22.61 4.10
C PHE A 129 -1.89 -22.27 3.72
N GLY A 130 -2.11 -21.32 2.81
CA GLY A 130 -3.42 -20.78 2.47
C GLY A 130 -3.94 -19.84 3.56
N THR A 131 -5.26 -19.78 3.73
CA THR A 131 -5.89 -19.00 4.80
C THR A 131 -7.16 -19.64 5.36
N CYS A 132 -7.37 -19.54 6.67
CA CYS A 132 -8.65 -19.91 7.29
C CYS A 132 -9.61 -18.72 7.27
N LEU A 133 -10.88 -18.94 7.59
CA LEU A 133 -11.83 -17.87 7.82
C LEU A 133 -11.40 -17.02 9.03
N GLU A 134 -11.69 -15.72 9.00
CA GLU A 134 -11.48 -14.83 10.15
C GLU A 134 -12.32 -15.31 11.35
N SER A 135 -13.47 -15.96 11.13
CA SER A 135 -14.24 -16.64 12.20
C SER A 135 -13.49 -17.80 12.88
N THR A 136 -12.56 -18.46 12.18
CA THR A 136 -11.70 -19.53 12.74
C THR A 136 -10.45 -18.98 13.41
N TRP A 137 -9.89 -17.86 12.95
CA TRP A 137 -8.79 -17.17 13.63
C TRP A 137 -9.01 -15.64 13.62
N PRO A 138 -9.79 -15.10 14.59
CA PRO A 138 -10.27 -13.72 14.52
C PRO A 138 -9.21 -12.64 14.65
N TYR A 139 -9.56 -11.45 14.15
CA TYR A 139 -8.75 -10.22 14.17
C TYR A 139 -8.62 -9.58 15.58
N ASP A 140 -8.18 -10.39 16.53
CA ASP A 140 -7.94 -10.05 17.93
C ASP A 140 -6.53 -9.46 18.08
N LEU A 141 -6.45 -8.17 18.45
CA LEU A 141 -5.19 -7.45 18.59
C LEU A 141 -4.24 -8.06 19.64
N SER A 142 -4.75 -8.85 20.59
CA SER A 142 -3.92 -9.58 21.55
C SER A 142 -3.19 -10.78 20.92
N ARG A 143 -3.70 -11.30 19.80
CA ARG A 143 -3.18 -12.48 19.09
C ARG A 143 -2.22 -12.15 17.96
N VAL A 144 -1.88 -10.88 17.74
CA VAL A 144 -1.04 -10.44 16.60
C VAL A 144 0.30 -11.18 16.54
N ASN A 145 0.90 -11.59 17.67
CA ASN A 145 2.15 -12.35 17.68
C ASN A 145 1.97 -13.84 18.05
N THR A 146 0.72 -14.30 18.17
CA THR A 146 0.38 -15.66 18.61
C THR A 146 0.24 -16.58 17.40
N ARG A 147 0.89 -17.75 17.46
CA ARG A 147 0.77 -18.79 16.44
C ARG A 147 -0.69 -19.25 16.32
N PRO A 148 -1.30 -19.31 15.12
CA PRO A 148 -2.61 -19.90 14.93
C PRO A 148 -2.65 -21.35 15.42
N HIS A 149 -3.80 -21.75 15.97
CA HIS A 149 -4.02 -23.13 16.40
C HIS A 149 -4.13 -24.10 15.21
N GLU A 150 -3.84 -25.39 15.41
CA GLU A 150 -3.80 -26.38 14.33
C GLU A 150 -5.13 -26.52 13.55
N LYS A 151 -6.28 -26.20 14.17
CA LYS A 151 -7.57 -26.13 13.45
C LYS A 151 -7.51 -25.13 12.28
N ALA A 152 -6.90 -23.97 12.48
CA ALA A 152 -6.72 -22.95 11.45
C ALA A 152 -5.81 -23.43 10.32
N TYR A 153 -4.68 -24.06 10.65
CA TYR A 153 -3.77 -24.63 9.65
C TYR A 153 -4.41 -25.76 8.84
N ARG A 154 -5.27 -26.59 9.45
CA ARG A 154 -6.00 -27.65 8.71
C ARG A 154 -7.05 -27.07 7.76
N GLU A 155 -7.76 -26.03 8.17
CA GLU A 155 -8.74 -25.34 7.32
C GLU A 155 -8.03 -24.60 6.17
N ALA A 156 -6.94 -23.90 6.46
CA ALA A 156 -6.20 -23.08 5.50
C ALA A 156 -5.63 -23.87 4.31
N ARG A 157 -5.28 -25.15 4.50
CA ARG A 157 -4.75 -26.04 3.43
C ARG A 157 -5.69 -26.18 2.22
N ASN A 158 -6.99 -26.00 2.43
CA ASN A 158 -8.04 -26.08 1.40
C ASN A 158 -8.26 -24.74 0.66
N HIS A 159 -7.57 -23.69 1.10
CA HIS A 159 -7.76 -22.29 0.69
C HIS A 159 -6.39 -21.66 0.35
N ARG A 160 -5.57 -22.41 -0.39
CA ARG A 160 -4.27 -21.95 -0.90
C ARG A 160 -4.46 -21.12 -2.17
N ILE A 161 -3.43 -20.40 -2.59
CA ILE A 161 -3.34 -19.85 -3.95
C ILE A 161 -2.44 -20.75 -4.80
N THR A 162 -2.78 -20.93 -6.08
CA THR A 162 -1.98 -21.70 -7.04
C THR A 162 -1.19 -20.82 -8.01
N GLU A 163 -1.67 -19.60 -8.26
CA GLU A 163 -1.10 -18.70 -9.26
C GLU A 163 -1.12 -17.25 -8.77
N ALA A 164 0.04 -16.60 -8.81
CA ALA A 164 0.22 -15.18 -8.55
C ALA A 164 1.44 -14.64 -9.30
N PHE A 165 1.39 -13.37 -9.74
CA PHE A 165 2.45 -12.76 -10.56
C PHE A 165 2.92 -11.43 -10.02
N ARG A 166 4.19 -11.11 -10.26
CA ARG A 166 4.73 -9.76 -10.11
C ARG A 166 4.40 -8.93 -11.34
N ILE A 167 3.93 -7.71 -11.11
CA ILE A 167 3.67 -6.73 -12.16
C ILE A 167 4.79 -5.67 -12.09
N ASN A 168 5.30 -5.21 -13.23
CA ASN A 168 6.28 -4.13 -13.22
C ASN A 168 5.63 -2.79 -12.85
N VAL A 169 6.45 -1.80 -12.48
CA VAL A 169 5.97 -0.42 -12.29
C VAL A 169 5.74 0.23 -13.67
N ASN A 170 4.69 -0.22 -14.36
CA ASN A 170 4.36 0.12 -15.73
C ASN A 170 2.84 0.34 -15.86
N LEU A 171 2.43 1.49 -16.42
CA LEU A 171 1.01 1.87 -16.54
C LEU A 171 0.19 0.85 -17.35
N TYR A 172 0.75 0.37 -18.46
CA TYR A 172 0.08 -0.57 -19.36
C TYR A 172 -0.08 -1.94 -18.70
N GLU A 173 0.94 -2.47 -18.02
CA GLU A 173 0.81 -3.75 -17.29
C GLU A 173 -0.23 -3.65 -16.16
N MET A 174 -0.20 -2.58 -15.36
CA MET A 174 -1.17 -2.36 -14.28
C MET A 174 -2.61 -2.26 -14.81
N LYS A 175 -2.83 -1.47 -15.88
CA LYS A 175 -4.14 -1.37 -16.54
C LYS A 175 -4.57 -2.71 -17.14
N SER A 176 -3.65 -3.48 -17.71
CA SER A 176 -3.92 -4.80 -18.30
C SER A 176 -4.34 -5.83 -17.25
N CYS A 177 -3.72 -5.83 -16.06
CA CYS A 177 -4.16 -6.68 -14.94
C CYS A 177 -5.60 -6.39 -14.54
N LEU A 178 -5.93 -5.11 -14.35
CA LEU A 178 -7.28 -4.67 -13.98
C LEU A 178 -8.29 -4.93 -15.10
N ALA A 179 -7.93 -4.69 -16.37
CA ALA A 179 -8.77 -4.96 -17.53
C ALA A 179 -9.08 -6.45 -17.72
N GLN A 180 -8.18 -7.36 -17.31
CA GLN A 180 -8.49 -8.79 -17.24
C GLN A 180 -9.41 -9.17 -16.06
N GLY A 181 -9.83 -8.19 -15.25
CA GLY A 181 -10.70 -8.41 -14.10
C GLY A 181 -9.97 -8.99 -12.89
N PHE A 182 -8.73 -8.59 -12.65
CA PHE A 182 -7.94 -9.00 -11.48
C PHE A 182 -7.36 -7.78 -10.75
N PRO A 183 -7.61 -7.63 -9.43
CA PRO A 183 -6.97 -6.60 -8.63
C PRO A 183 -5.48 -6.91 -8.44
N PHE A 184 -4.71 -5.89 -8.07
CA PHE A 184 -3.31 -6.06 -7.70
C PHE A 184 -2.98 -5.33 -6.40
N ALA A 185 -2.29 -6.04 -5.51
CA ALA A 185 -1.67 -5.47 -4.32
C ALA A 185 -0.43 -4.66 -4.72
N PHE A 186 -0.16 -3.56 -4.04
CA PHE A 186 1.06 -2.77 -4.25
C PHE A 186 1.54 -2.11 -2.97
N GLY A 187 2.84 -1.81 -2.92
CA GLY A 187 3.46 -0.97 -1.92
C GLY A 187 3.60 0.48 -2.36
N LEU A 188 3.23 1.41 -1.48
CA LEU A 188 3.32 2.86 -1.73
C LEU A 188 4.05 3.58 -0.59
N ARG A 189 5.00 4.46 -0.95
CA ARG A 189 5.61 5.41 -0.03
C ARG A 189 4.67 6.59 0.20
N LEU A 190 4.13 6.70 1.40
CA LEU A 190 3.23 7.77 1.81
C LEU A 190 3.99 9.03 2.28
N TYR A 191 3.42 10.18 1.94
CA TYR A 191 3.88 11.51 2.33
C TYR A 191 2.90 12.17 3.31
N ALA A 192 3.20 13.36 3.83
CA ALA A 192 2.29 14.06 4.74
C ALA A 192 0.99 14.46 4.03
N SER A 193 1.10 14.90 2.79
CA SER A 193 0.01 15.18 1.85
C SER A 193 -1.04 14.06 1.73
N PHE A 194 -0.67 12.79 1.95
CA PHE A 194 -1.62 11.67 1.97
C PHE A 194 -2.70 11.79 3.06
N ASP A 195 -2.47 12.56 4.14
CA ASP A 195 -3.51 12.80 5.17
C ASP A 195 -4.75 13.50 4.58
N LYS A 196 -4.60 14.26 3.49
CA LYS A 196 -5.73 14.94 2.81
C LYS A 196 -6.73 13.95 2.20
N ALA A 197 -6.28 12.77 1.79
CA ALA A 197 -7.13 11.72 1.25
C ALA A 197 -8.09 11.13 2.29
N ALA A 198 -7.90 11.40 3.59
CA ALA A 198 -8.73 10.83 4.65
C ALA A 198 -10.20 11.27 4.65
N THR A 199 -10.54 12.35 3.94
CA THR A 199 -11.91 12.88 3.83
C THR A 199 -12.56 12.58 2.48
N THR A 200 -11.80 12.66 1.37
CA THR A 200 -12.34 12.58 0.00
C THR A 200 -11.87 11.36 -0.80
N GLY A 201 -10.93 10.58 -0.25
CA GLY A 201 -10.23 9.53 -0.99
C GLY A 201 -9.22 10.06 -2.02
N VAL A 202 -9.28 11.34 -2.45
CA VAL A 202 -8.38 11.88 -3.47
C VAL A 202 -6.96 12.03 -2.92
N VAL A 203 -6.00 11.31 -3.52
CA VAL A 203 -4.60 11.31 -3.09
C VAL A 203 -3.80 12.38 -3.85
N PRO A 204 -3.26 13.41 -3.18
CA PRO A 204 -2.38 14.37 -3.83
C PRO A 204 -1.07 13.72 -4.26
N ILE A 205 -0.49 14.19 -5.38
CA ILE A 205 0.90 13.87 -5.72
C ILE A 205 1.82 14.56 -4.71
N PRO A 206 2.81 13.86 -4.12
CA PRO A 206 3.78 14.47 -3.22
C PRO A 206 4.59 15.57 -3.92
N LYS A 207 4.77 16.71 -3.26
CA LYS A 207 5.57 17.81 -3.83
C LYS A 207 7.07 17.46 -3.78
N THR A 208 7.84 17.93 -4.76
CA THR A 208 9.31 17.86 -4.71
C THR A 208 9.82 18.53 -3.44
N GLY A 209 10.68 17.85 -2.68
CA GLY A 209 11.16 18.34 -1.38
C GLY A 209 10.15 18.22 -0.23
N GLU A 210 8.94 17.66 -0.44
CA GLU A 210 8.03 17.39 0.67
C GLU A 210 8.70 16.46 1.68
N ASN A 211 8.64 16.84 2.96
CA ASN A 211 9.13 16.03 4.05
C ASN A 211 8.49 14.63 4.01
N ARG A 212 9.27 13.61 3.65
CA ARG A 212 8.91 12.21 3.91
C ARG A 212 8.51 12.11 5.38
N ARG A 213 7.38 11.47 5.68
CA ARG A 213 6.99 11.22 7.08
C ARG A 213 8.16 10.58 7.80
N LYS A 214 8.46 11.08 9.01
CA LYS A 214 9.59 10.59 9.82
C LYS A 214 9.51 9.06 9.89
N GLN A 215 10.54 8.42 9.32
CA GLN A 215 10.66 6.98 9.09
C GLN A 215 9.72 6.40 8.00
N ASN A 216 10.18 6.44 6.75
CA ASN A 216 9.88 5.49 5.66
C ASN A 216 8.42 5.03 5.49
N ALA A 217 7.42 5.89 5.73
CA ALA A 217 5.98 5.59 5.75
C ALA A 217 5.48 4.74 4.57
N SER A 218 5.62 3.43 4.68
CA SER A 218 5.31 2.47 3.62
C SER A 218 4.02 1.74 3.96
N HIS A 219 3.12 1.67 2.99
CA HIS A 219 1.79 1.11 3.16
C HIS A 219 1.41 0.24 1.97
N ALA A 220 0.55 -0.75 2.21
CA ALA A 220 0.05 -1.65 1.19
C ALA A 220 -1.43 -1.36 0.94
N LEU A 221 -1.81 -1.24 -0.33
CA LEU A 221 -3.20 -1.07 -0.76
C LEU A 221 -3.49 -2.02 -1.95
N LEU A 222 -4.77 -2.23 -2.22
CA LEU A 222 -5.24 -3.09 -3.31
C LEU A 222 -5.79 -2.21 -4.43
N ALA A 223 -5.21 -2.23 -5.63
CA ALA A 223 -5.78 -1.57 -6.80
C ALA A 223 -6.96 -2.39 -7.32
N VAL A 224 -8.09 -1.72 -7.55
CA VAL A 224 -9.38 -2.33 -7.90
C VAL A 224 -10.05 -1.69 -9.12
N GLY A 225 -9.36 -0.77 -9.80
CA GLY A 225 -9.90 -0.10 -10.98
C GLY A 225 -9.03 1.06 -11.44
N TYR A 226 -9.43 1.71 -12.53
CA TYR A 226 -8.80 2.91 -13.06
C TYR A 226 -9.77 3.73 -13.93
N SER A 227 -9.42 5.00 -14.16
CA SER A 227 -10.12 5.91 -15.06
C SER A 227 -9.09 6.75 -15.82
N ASP A 228 -9.06 6.65 -17.15
CA ASP A 228 -8.19 7.49 -18.00
C ASP A 228 -8.64 8.96 -18.01
N GLN A 229 -9.94 9.23 -17.89
CA GLN A 229 -10.49 10.59 -17.76
C GLN A 229 -9.91 11.29 -16.52
N SER A 230 -9.87 10.58 -15.39
CA SER A 230 -9.34 11.08 -14.11
C SER A 230 -7.83 10.87 -13.96
N LYS A 231 -7.19 10.16 -14.90
CA LYS A 231 -5.79 9.70 -14.86
C LYS A 231 -5.39 9.09 -13.51
N ALA A 232 -6.26 8.26 -12.95
CA ALA A 232 -6.13 7.71 -11.59
C ALA A 232 -6.52 6.23 -11.49
N PHE A 233 -5.85 5.52 -10.58
CA PHE A 233 -6.25 4.20 -10.10
C PHE A 233 -7.23 4.34 -8.93
N ILE A 234 -8.17 3.41 -8.83
CA ILE A 234 -9.04 3.21 -7.67
C ILE A 234 -8.34 2.18 -6.78
N ALA A 235 -8.16 2.47 -5.50
CA ALA A 235 -7.55 1.55 -4.54
C ALA A 235 -8.38 1.39 -3.26
N ARG A 236 -8.53 0.14 -2.80
CA ARG A 236 -9.10 -0.21 -1.49
C ARG A 236 -8.01 -0.07 -0.43
N ASN A 237 -8.28 0.72 0.61
CA ASN A 237 -7.42 0.84 1.79
C ASN A 237 -7.84 -0.20 2.85
N SER A 238 -7.17 -0.23 4.00
CA SER A 238 -7.44 -1.15 5.13
C SER A 238 -7.61 -0.40 6.46
N TRP A 239 -8.26 0.77 6.42
CA TRP A 239 -8.47 1.67 7.58
C TRP A 239 -9.97 1.80 7.98
N GLY A 240 -10.81 0.91 7.46
CA GLY A 240 -12.26 0.91 7.56
C GLY A 240 -12.94 1.89 6.61
N GLU A 241 -14.22 1.62 6.33
CA GLU A 241 -15.08 2.40 5.42
C GLU A 241 -15.18 3.90 5.79
N ASN A 242 -14.94 4.22 7.06
CA ASN A 242 -14.99 5.57 7.60
C ASN A 242 -13.81 6.49 7.21
N TRP A 243 -12.88 6.02 6.38
CA TRP A 243 -11.71 6.75 5.87
C TRP A 243 -11.78 6.90 4.35
N GLY A 244 -11.45 8.10 3.83
CA GLY A 244 -11.49 8.37 2.39
C GLY A 244 -12.91 8.29 1.83
N ASP A 245 -13.03 7.86 0.58
CA ASP A 245 -14.33 7.58 -0.03
C ASP A 245 -14.74 6.14 0.31
N ASN A 246 -15.49 5.98 1.40
CA ASN A 246 -16.03 4.68 1.84
C ASN A 246 -14.96 3.57 1.99
N GLY A 247 -13.75 3.95 2.44
CA GLY A 247 -12.59 3.05 2.58
C GLY A 247 -11.68 2.97 1.33
N TYR A 248 -12.03 3.66 0.25
CA TYR A 248 -11.28 3.73 -1.00
C TYR A 248 -10.54 5.06 -1.16
N CYS A 249 -9.55 5.05 -2.05
CA CYS A 249 -8.84 6.24 -2.49
C CYS A 249 -8.53 6.22 -4.00
N TYR A 250 -8.29 7.41 -4.53
CA TYR A 250 -8.02 7.68 -5.95
C TYR A 250 -6.59 8.17 -6.09
N ILE A 251 -5.73 7.34 -6.70
CA ILE A 251 -4.28 7.56 -6.77
C ILE A 251 -3.88 7.95 -8.20
N PRO A 252 -3.34 9.16 -8.45
CA PRO A 252 -2.91 9.58 -9.77
C PRO A 252 -1.89 8.62 -10.40
N TYR A 253 -2.03 8.34 -11.70
CA TYR A 253 -1.14 7.43 -12.44
C TYR A 253 0.33 7.74 -12.20
N GLN A 254 0.73 9.00 -12.36
CA GLN A 254 2.11 9.47 -12.16
C GLN A 254 2.71 9.18 -10.76
N TYR A 255 1.88 8.96 -9.73
CA TYR A 255 2.34 8.54 -8.40
C TYR A 255 2.56 7.03 -8.37
N LEU A 256 1.59 6.24 -8.88
CA LEU A 256 1.66 4.78 -8.88
C LEU A 256 2.67 4.21 -9.89
N THR A 257 2.93 4.92 -10.99
CA THR A 257 3.90 4.52 -12.02
C THR A 257 5.30 5.09 -11.79
N ASN A 258 5.58 5.65 -10.60
CA ASN A 258 6.91 6.12 -10.23
C ASN A 258 7.64 5.03 -9.43
N PRO A 259 8.70 4.39 -9.96
CA PRO A 259 9.38 3.27 -9.30
C PRO A 259 10.17 3.66 -8.04
N SER A 260 10.36 4.96 -7.77
CA SER A 260 10.90 5.42 -6.49
C SER A 260 9.84 5.46 -5.37
N LEU A 261 8.55 5.47 -5.74
CA LEU A 261 7.40 5.66 -4.84
C LEU A 261 6.52 4.41 -4.71
N CYS A 262 6.31 3.69 -5.80
CA CYS A 262 5.55 2.44 -5.86
C CYS A 262 6.50 1.24 -6.05
N PHE A 263 6.22 0.12 -5.37
CA PHE A 263 7.04 -1.09 -5.37
C PHE A 263 6.19 -2.33 -4.99
N ASP A 264 6.78 -3.53 -5.06
CA ASP A 264 6.15 -4.80 -4.64
C ASP A 264 4.71 -5.00 -5.14
N ILE A 265 4.53 -4.90 -6.46
CA ILE A 265 3.24 -5.07 -7.11
C ILE A 265 2.99 -6.56 -7.40
N TRP A 266 1.83 -7.06 -6.98
CA TRP A 266 1.46 -8.46 -6.97
C TRP A 266 -0.01 -8.66 -7.32
N THR A 267 -0.33 -9.57 -8.23
CA THR A 267 -1.72 -10.03 -8.45
C THR A 267 -1.84 -11.52 -8.11
N ILE A 268 -2.95 -11.91 -7.47
CA ILE A 268 -3.34 -13.31 -7.30
C ILE A 268 -4.30 -13.62 -8.46
N ARG A 269 -4.10 -14.75 -9.13
CA ARG A 269 -4.88 -15.16 -10.31
C ARG A 269 -5.74 -16.39 -10.07
N GLN A 270 -5.27 -17.33 -9.26
CA GLN A 270 -5.98 -18.59 -9.04
C GLN A 270 -5.90 -19.07 -7.59
N LEU A 271 -7.05 -19.55 -7.09
CA LEU A 271 -7.19 -20.22 -5.80
C LEU A 271 -7.11 -21.74 -6.00
N ALA A 272 -6.43 -22.42 -5.08
CA ALA A 272 -6.40 -23.88 -4.97
C ALA A 272 -7.78 -24.39 -4.54
N THR A 273 -8.66 -24.61 -5.50
CA THR A 273 -9.99 -25.17 -5.26
C THR A 273 -10.19 -26.41 -6.12
N ASP A 274 -10.27 -27.56 -5.46
CA ASP A 274 -10.41 -28.87 -6.10
C ASP A 274 -11.83 -29.11 -6.67
N ASN A 275 -12.66 -28.06 -6.84
CA ASN A 275 -14.07 -28.16 -7.22
C ASN A 275 -14.70 -26.91 -7.89
N PHE A 276 -13.93 -25.87 -8.26
CA PHE A 276 -14.42 -24.87 -9.22
C PHE A 276 -13.84 -25.21 -10.59
N GLY A 277 -14.71 -25.64 -11.50
CA GLY A 277 -14.33 -26.19 -12.79
C GLY A 277 -13.44 -25.24 -13.60
N ARG A 278 -12.56 -25.82 -14.42
CA ARG A 278 -11.75 -25.10 -15.42
C ARG A 278 -12.58 -24.47 -16.55
N GLU A 279 -13.89 -24.65 -16.54
CA GLU A 279 -14.82 -24.16 -17.54
C GLU A 279 -15.28 -22.74 -17.14
N ASN A 280 -15.25 -21.79 -18.09
CA ASN A 280 -15.70 -20.39 -18.00
C ASN A 280 -14.70 -19.30 -17.55
N TRP A 281 -13.39 -19.58 -17.46
CA TRP A 281 -12.39 -18.47 -17.49
C TRP A 281 -12.13 -17.97 -18.92
N ASP A 282 -12.28 -18.85 -19.91
CA ASP A 282 -12.40 -18.49 -21.31
C ASP A 282 -13.90 -18.27 -21.65
N THR A 283 -14.20 -17.19 -22.37
CA THR A 283 -15.51 -16.87 -23.01
C THR A 283 -16.67 -16.29 -22.18
N TYR A 284 -16.48 -15.86 -20.92
CA TYR A 284 -17.45 -14.90 -20.37
C TYR A 284 -17.33 -13.56 -21.12
N ASP A 285 -18.39 -13.16 -21.82
CA ASP A 285 -18.35 -12.07 -22.79
C ASP A 285 -18.07 -10.72 -22.11
N MET A 286 -16.82 -10.27 -22.23
CA MET A 286 -16.34 -9.00 -21.69
C MET A 286 -16.99 -7.78 -22.35
N THR A 287 -17.70 -7.93 -23.48
CA THR A 287 -18.32 -6.79 -24.17
C THR A 287 -19.47 -6.18 -23.37
N ASP A 288 -20.25 -6.98 -22.63
CA ASP A 288 -21.34 -6.48 -21.79
C ASP A 288 -20.84 -5.49 -20.71
N TYR A 289 -19.70 -5.77 -20.08
CA TYR A 289 -19.08 -4.87 -19.10
C TYR A 289 -18.48 -3.61 -19.73
N ILE A 290 -17.92 -3.72 -20.94
CA ILE A 290 -17.38 -2.55 -21.68
C ILE A 290 -18.50 -1.63 -22.16
N LEU A 291 -19.68 -2.17 -22.47
CA LEU A 291 -20.84 -1.40 -22.97
C LEU A 291 -21.71 -0.83 -21.84
N ALA A 292 -21.88 -1.54 -20.72
CA ALA A 292 -22.63 -1.05 -19.56
C ALA A 292 -22.06 0.27 -18.97
N GLY A 293 -20.77 0.53 -19.21
CA GLY A 293 -20.10 1.78 -18.83
C GLY A 293 -20.49 3.02 -19.64
N ARG A 294 -21.22 2.90 -20.75
CA ARG A 294 -21.61 4.06 -21.59
C ARG A 294 -22.83 4.85 -21.11
N ASN A 295 -23.71 4.26 -20.29
CA ASN A 295 -25.04 4.82 -19.98
C ASN A 295 -25.21 5.31 -18.53
N ARG A 296 -24.16 5.87 -17.91
CA ARG A 296 -24.30 6.72 -16.71
C ARG A 296 -23.50 8.00 -16.89
N GLU A 297 -24.18 8.99 -17.46
CA GLU A 297 -23.73 10.38 -17.46
C GLU A 297 -23.57 10.84 -15.99
N PHE A 298 -22.33 10.97 -15.55
CA PHE A 298 -22.00 11.81 -14.39
C PHE A 298 -21.92 13.23 -14.92
N ASN A 299 -23.00 13.99 -14.76
CA ASN A 299 -23.05 15.38 -15.17
C ASN A 299 -22.28 16.28 -14.19
N ASP A 300 -21.78 17.41 -14.70
CA ASP A 300 -20.64 18.14 -14.13
C ASP A 300 -20.85 18.84 -12.79
N SER A 301 -19.75 18.95 -12.03
CA SER A 301 -19.33 20.23 -11.42
C SER A 301 -17.82 20.22 -11.10
N PHE A 302 -16.97 20.25 -12.13
CA PHE A 302 -15.62 20.78 -12.00
C PHE A 302 -15.62 22.20 -12.56
N ASP A 303 -15.61 23.20 -11.68
CA ASP A 303 -15.39 24.58 -12.09
C ASP A 303 -14.27 25.16 -11.22
N ASP A 304 -13.14 25.46 -11.86
CA ASP A 304 -12.01 26.16 -11.25
C ASP A 304 -12.30 27.66 -11.34
N ASN A 305 -12.80 28.27 -10.25
CA ASN A 305 -12.73 29.72 -10.07
C ASN A 305 -12.39 30.06 -8.61
N ASP A 306 -11.17 30.54 -8.40
CA ASP A 306 -10.81 31.33 -7.23
C ASP A 306 -11.59 32.66 -7.29
N GLU A 307 -12.44 32.94 -6.30
CA GLU A 307 -12.71 34.34 -5.96
C GLU A 307 -12.83 34.54 -4.44
N ILE A 308 -12.03 35.48 -3.96
CA ILE A 308 -11.97 35.91 -2.55
C ILE A 308 -13.12 36.88 -2.32
N ILE A 309 -13.99 36.59 -1.36
CA ILE A 309 -14.90 37.59 -0.79
C ILE A 309 -14.71 37.61 0.72
N GLU A 310 -13.98 38.61 1.20
CA GLU A 310 -14.08 39.09 2.57
C GLU A 310 -15.04 40.29 2.65
N THR A 311 -15.76 40.36 3.78
CA THR A 311 -16.31 41.56 4.44
C THR A 311 -17.75 42.05 4.21
N PHE A 312 -18.26 42.53 5.36
CA PHE A 312 -19.37 43.45 5.67
C PHE A 312 -20.78 42.91 5.97
N ASP A 313 -21.12 43.07 7.26
CA ASP A 313 -22.47 43.18 7.82
C ASP A 313 -23.26 44.32 7.18
N GLU A 314 -24.59 44.18 7.12
CA GLU A 314 -25.50 45.23 7.58
C GLU A 314 -26.91 44.66 7.90
N ASN A 315 -27.25 44.67 9.20
CA ASN A 315 -28.56 44.81 9.87
C ASN A 315 -29.89 44.41 9.16
N ASN A 316 -30.71 43.59 9.84
CA ASN A 316 -31.80 44.11 10.70
C ASN A 316 -32.55 42.99 11.47
N ASP A 317 -32.96 43.31 12.70
CA ASP A 317 -34.17 42.88 13.44
C ASP A 317 -34.44 41.36 13.68
N SER A 318 -34.91 40.89 14.84
CA SER A 318 -35.34 41.54 16.10
C SER A 318 -35.41 40.51 17.25
N ASP A 319 -35.30 41.00 18.50
CA ASP A 319 -35.83 40.45 19.77
C ASP A 319 -35.44 39.02 20.23
N ASP A 320 -34.81 38.88 21.40
CA ASP A 320 -35.50 38.52 22.67
C ASP A 320 -34.56 38.61 23.92
N ASP A 321 -35.17 38.81 25.09
CA ASP A 321 -34.67 39.17 26.43
C ASP A 321 -33.39 38.49 27.03
N GLY A 322 -32.73 39.14 28.03
CA GLY A 322 -31.69 38.45 28.81
C GLY A 322 -30.82 39.12 29.91
N ASP A 323 -31.20 40.27 30.49
CA ASP A 323 -30.77 40.84 31.82
C ASP A 323 -29.29 40.93 32.33
N ASP A 324 -29.09 41.83 33.31
CA ASP A 324 -28.03 41.95 34.33
C ASP A 324 -26.58 42.48 34.01
N ARG A 325 -26.46 43.82 34.13
CA ARG A 325 -25.55 44.59 35.03
C ARG A 325 -24.12 44.06 35.32
N TYR A 326 -23.10 44.90 35.11
CA TYR A 326 -22.55 45.79 36.16
C TYR A 326 -21.36 46.65 35.68
N ASP A 327 -21.47 47.92 36.07
CA ASP A 327 -20.65 49.12 35.85
C ASP A 327 -19.22 49.10 36.48
N TYR A 328 -18.19 49.64 35.80
CA TYR A 328 -17.29 50.75 36.26
C TYR A 328 -15.98 50.90 35.43
N ASP A 329 -15.66 52.15 35.03
CA ASP A 329 -14.33 52.85 35.07
C ASP A 329 -12.99 52.14 34.67
N ARG A 330 -11.90 52.79 34.21
CA ARG A 330 -11.59 54.13 33.64
C ARG A 330 -10.07 54.19 33.35
N ARG A 331 -9.64 55.01 32.37
CA ARG A 331 -8.23 55.51 32.16
C ARG A 331 -7.19 54.43 31.75
N GLY A 332 -6.14 54.73 30.99
CA GLY A 332 -5.79 55.96 30.26
C GLY A 332 -4.27 56.16 30.12
N GLY A 333 -3.79 56.42 28.90
CA GLY A 333 -2.38 56.76 28.58
C GLY A 333 -1.39 55.57 28.60
N GLY A 334 -0.29 55.57 27.84
CA GLY A 334 0.19 56.52 26.83
C GLY A 334 1.58 56.12 26.28
N PHE A 335 1.90 56.60 25.07
CA PHE A 335 3.24 56.88 24.47
C PHE A 335 4.50 56.43 25.26
N ASP A 336 5.51 55.74 24.68
CA ASP A 336 6.38 56.25 23.60
C ASP A 336 7.32 55.19 22.96
N ARG A 337 7.96 55.55 21.83
CA ARG A 337 9.11 54.87 21.17
C ARG A 337 10.34 55.84 21.18
N PRO A 338 11.48 55.57 20.48
CA PRO A 338 12.28 54.36 20.23
C PRO A 338 13.74 54.56 20.75
N TRP A 339 14.74 53.76 20.33
CA TRP A 339 15.96 54.24 19.63
C TRP A 339 16.93 53.08 19.23
N ASN A 340 17.73 53.32 18.19
CA ASN A 340 18.71 52.40 17.59
C ASN A 340 20.02 52.28 18.41
N GLN A 341 20.85 51.25 18.17
CA GLN A 341 22.14 51.43 17.45
C GLN A 341 22.90 50.13 17.07
N TYR A 342 23.82 50.32 16.11
CA TYR A 342 24.73 49.39 15.46
C TYR A 342 25.88 48.89 16.37
N GLN A 343 26.51 47.73 16.06
CA GLN A 343 27.83 47.69 15.37
C GLN A 343 28.36 46.26 15.11
N ASP A 344 29.07 46.12 13.99
CA ASP A 344 29.94 44.98 13.63
C ASP A 344 31.22 44.94 14.50
N TYR A 345 31.85 43.76 14.61
CA TYR A 345 33.29 43.55 14.38
C TYR A 345 33.61 42.04 14.32
N GLY A 346 34.45 41.63 13.36
CA GLY A 346 34.87 40.23 13.19
C GLY A 346 36.21 39.88 13.88
N GLY A 347 36.60 38.60 13.84
CA GLY A 347 37.92 38.16 14.31
C GLY A 347 38.12 36.65 14.25
N TYR A 348 39.16 36.20 13.52
CA TYR A 348 39.61 34.80 13.48
C TYR A 348 40.27 34.37 14.79
N ASN A 349 40.20 33.07 15.13
CA ASN A 349 41.43 32.33 15.43
C ASN A 349 41.30 30.80 15.33
N GLN A 350 42.40 30.16 14.91
CA GLN A 350 42.56 28.71 14.82
C GLN A 350 42.94 28.10 16.18
N TRP A 351 42.61 26.82 16.38
CA TRP A 351 43.42 25.91 17.21
C TRP A 351 43.50 24.54 16.53
N GLN A 352 44.64 23.87 16.68
CA GLN A 352 45.06 22.72 15.87
C GLN A 352 45.65 21.61 16.76
N ASN A 353 45.62 20.37 16.24
CA ASN A 353 46.52 19.23 16.50
C ASN A 353 46.16 18.11 17.51
N ASN A 354 46.10 16.88 16.95
CA ASN A 354 46.57 15.56 17.44
C ASN A 354 45.81 14.90 18.62
N VAL A 355 45.78 13.57 18.84
CA VAL A 355 46.51 12.34 18.35
C VAL A 355 45.50 11.14 18.36
N ASP A 356 45.72 9.91 17.87
CA ASP A 356 46.80 9.15 17.17
C ASP A 356 46.12 8.17 16.17
N ASP A 357 46.83 7.67 15.16
CA ASP A 357 46.30 6.79 14.09
C ASP A 357 47.22 5.59 13.86
N ARG A 358 46.84 4.38 14.32
CA ARG A 358 47.69 3.17 14.17
C ARG A 358 46.95 1.82 14.06
N HIS A 359 47.45 1.04 13.09
CA HIS A 359 47.43 -0.43 12.95
C HIS A 359 46.18 -1.16 12.43
N ARG A 360 46.29 -1.67 11.18
CA ARG A 360 46.24 -3.11 10.87
C ARG A 360 46.87 -3.45 9.51
N GLU A 361 47.89 -4.31 9.54
CA GLU A 361 48.52 -4.95 8.36
C GLU A 361 47.73 -6.21 7.90
N PRO A 362 47.91 -6.70 6.66
CA PRO A 362 47.15 -7.81 6.09
C PRO A 362 47.86 -9.18 6.22
N PHE A 363 47.10 -10.27 6.14
CA PHE A 363 47.63 -11.64 6.06
C PHE A 363 47.37 -12.30 4.69
N ARG A 364 48.41 -12.97 4.16
CA ARG A 364 48.36 -13.85 2.98
C ARG A 364 49.31 -15.04 3.19
N GLY A 365 48.87 -16.25 2.84
CA GLY A 365 49.77 -17.35 2.47
C GLY A 365 49.39 -18.76 2.96
N TYR A 366 49.01 -19.63 2.01
CA TYR A 366 49.38 -21.06 1.82
C TYR A 366 49.34 -22.07 3.00
N SER A 367 49.08 -23.39 2.84
CA SER A 367 48.85 -24.27 1.67
C SER A 367 48.21 -25.63 2.10
N GLY A 368 47.80 -26.45 1.12
CA GLY A 368 47.34 -27.86 1.29
C GLY A 368 45.82 -28.02 1.27
N GLY A 369 45.22 -29.08 0.71
CA GLY A 369 45.77 -30.22 -0.04
C GLY A 369 44.73 -31.34 -0.14
N GLU A 370 44.70 -32.04 -1.28
CA GLU A 370 44.04 -33.34 -1.54
C GLU A 370 42.51 -33.47 -1.84
N ASN A 371 42.28 -33.94 -3.07
CA ASN A 371 41.41 -35.05 -3.51
C ASN A 371 39.87 -34.91 -3.71
N PHE A 372 39.49 -35.09 -4.99
CA PHE A 372 38.15 -35.34 -5.53
C PHE A 372 37.68 -36.79 -5.31
N PRO A 373 36.39 -37.07 -5.62
CA PRO A 373 36.11 -37.87 -6.82
C PRO A 373 35.06 -37.26 -7.78
N HIS A 374 35.10 -37.72 -9.03
CA HIS A 374 34.20 -37.40 -10.17
C HIS A 374 32.74 -37.89 -9.91
N SER A 375 31.68 -37.64 -10.70
CA SER A 375 31.50 -37.39 -12.16
C SER A 375 29.99 -37.07 -12.44
N PRO A 376 29.49 -37.01 -13.69
CA PRO A 376 29.65 -35.99 -14.73
C PRO A 376 28.32 -35.25 -15.04
N TYR A 377 28.38 -34.28 -15.96
CA TYR A 377 27.36 -33.81 -16.93
C TYR A 377 27.44 -32.28 -17.06
N ASP A 378 28.19 -31.80 -18.06
CA ASP A 378 27.86 -30.62 -18.86
C ASP A 378 28.93 -30.37 -19.92
N GLN A 379 28.69 -30.92 -21.11
CA GLN A 379 29.21 -30.39 -22.37
C GLN A 379 28.13 -30.59 -23.43
N LEU A 380 27.59 -29.49 -23.98
CA LEU A 380 27.50 -29.28 -25.42
C LEU A 380 26.88 -27.89 -25.75
N ARG A 381 27.76 -27.04 -26.28
CA ARG A 381 27.54 -26.00 -27.31
C ARG A 381 26.86 -24.67 -26.97
N GLU A 382 27.67 -23.64 -27.22
CA GLU A 382 27.32 -22.27 -27.58
C GLU A 382 26.60 -22.19 -28.94
N ASP A 383 26.35 -20.95 -29.37
CA ASP A 383 25.89 -20.50 -30.68
C ASP A 383 24.41 -20.74 -31.05
N ASN A 384 23.61 -19.69 -30.93
CA ASN A 384 23.26 -18.93 -32.15
C ASN A 384 22.81 -17.49 -31.88
N TYR A 385 23.14 -16.61 -32.82
CA TYR A 385 22.67 -15.23 -32.92
C TYR A 385 21.16 -15.18 -33.22
N CYS A 386 20.48 -14.13 -32.76
CA CYS A 386 19.75 -13.27 -33.69
C CYS A 386 19.53 -11.85 -33.15
N LYS A 387 19.91 -10.85 -33.94
CA LYS A 387 19.33 -9.51 -33.86
C LYS A 387 18.04 -9.54 -34.68
N TYR A 388 16.99 -8.88 -34.23
CA TYR A 388 16.35 -7.74 -34.90
C TYR A 388 15.38 -7.04 -33.95
#